data_AF-A0A6M2AAD4-F1
#
_entry.id   AF-A0A6M2AAD4-F1
#
_cell.length_a   1.000
_cell.length_b   1.000
_cell.length_c   1.000
_cell.angle_alpha   90.00
_cell.angle_beta   90.00
_cell.angle_gamma   90.00
#
_symmetry.space_group_name_H-M   'P 1'
#
loop_
_entity.id
_entity.type
_entity.pdbx_description
1 polymer ?
#
loop_
_entity_poly.entity_id
_entity_poly.type
_entity_poly.pdbx_seq_one_letter_code
_entity_poly.pdbx_strand_id
1 'polypeptide(L)'
;MTIYSQHTFHLQQTNDGYSLQGERLSSKEKVQSYLSSLPFDLIKIVEEQKTTYHYHSVSYSSKQNLRKALSRESRGAWIELSQGKARYFVDKGWIFSSPQKVSKQEYLQKLEAKAGKTTGIALGLLAMAPGLSELSRHISSREAALSLTLHKHPILSITAYSLMHSHAQAVGTEFQVNSYTTSDQQNPSITALLDGGFVIVWESFGQDGDLEGIYGQRYDSTGVKSGVEFQINNYTTDDQKYPSIASLNDGGFVITWQNGNGETSAFDIFGQRYAQNGTLVGDEFQVNSYTTSDQQNPSITALSDGGFAIVWDSPDQDGSLDGVYGQRYDSSGVQVGGEFQVNTYISSQQDDPSITGLSDGGFVVVWESFGQDGDADGIFGQLYGQNRTLVGDEFQVNFRIVDDQKDPSVASLNDGGFVVVWDSDAPLTPGIFGQRYGQNGTVVGNEFQVNTFTRYYYGDPSITGLSDGGFVVVWESDDQDEDNLGIFGKRYDANGNPIEMLNSAHTSMSSLESGNSIKQKDFPWLWVTIGVIGGITCLTGGTCPSGEGA
;
A
#
# COMPACT_ATOMS: atom_id res chain seq x y z
N MET A 1 -30.41 -3.50 -6.37
CA MET A 1 -31.47 -4.48 -6.07
C MET A 1 -31.04 -5.20 -4.80
N THR A 2 -31.76 -4.95 -3.72
CA THR A 2 -31.41 -5.17 -2.31
C THR A 2 -31.22 -6.66 -2.00
N ILE A 3 -30.14 -7.01 -1.30
CA ILE A 3 -29.91 -8.36 -0.77
C ILE A 3 -30.69 -8.45 0.56
N TYR A 4 -31.67 -9.35 0.61
CA TYR A 4 -32.40 -9.67 1.83
C TYR A 4 -31.72 -10.89 2.49
N SER A 5 -30.84 -10.63 3.45
CA SER A 5 -30.25 -11.56 4.42
C SER A 5 -29.37 -12.70 3.87
N GLN A 6 -28.19 -12.87 4.47
CA GLN A 6 -27.40 -14.09 4.40
C GLN A 6 -27.75 -14.95 5.62
N HIS A 7 -28.09 -16.22 5.39
CA HIS A 7 -28.25 -17.19 6.46
C HIS A 7 -27.33 -18.39 6.19
N THR A 8 -26.41 -18.63 7.11
CA THR A 8 -25.56 -19.82 7.11
C THR A 8 -26.22 -20.86 8.00
N PHE A 9 -26.36 -22.10 7.54
CA PHE A 9 -26.91 -23.20 8.33
C PHE A 9 -25.84 -24.27 8.56
N HIS A 10 -25.57 -24.57 9.83
CA HIS A 10 -24.64 -25.61 10.24
C HIS A 10 -25.39 -26.91 10.53
N LEU A 11 -25.19 -27.92 9.68
CA LEU A 11 -25.69 -29.27 9.93
C LEU A 11 -24.53 -30.16 10.39
N GLN A 12 -24.66 -30.70 11.60
CA GLN A 12 -23.66 -31.60 12.20
C GLN A 12 -24.27 -33.00 12.41
N GLN A 13 -23.54 -34.03 12.01
CA GLN A 13 -23.89 -35.41 12.31
C GLN A 13 -23.40 -35.77 13.72
N THR A 14 -24.28 -36.31 14.56
CA THR A 14 -23.96 -36.77 15.91
C THR A 14 -24.22 -38.27 16.04
N ASN A 15 -23.75 -38.90 17.12
CA ASN A 15 -23.88 -40.34 17.32
C ASN A 15 -25.34 -40.84 17.38
N ASP A 16 -26.29 -39.94 17.66
CA ASP A 16 -27.71 -40.26 17.85
C ASP A 16 -28.64 -39.57 16.83
N GLY A 17 -28.12 -38.95 15.75
CA GLY A 17 -28.93 -38.25 14.74
C GLY A 17 -28.24 -37.07 14.04
N TYR A 18 -29.00 -36.01 13.77
CA TYR A 18 -28.51 -34.78 13.12
C TYR A 18 -28.90 -33.53 13.93
N SER A 19 -28.00 -32.54 13.99
CA SER A 19 -28.23 -31.23 14.63
C SER A 19 -28.18 -30.13 13.58
N LEU A 20 -29.15 -29.22 13.59
CA LEU A 20 -29.22 -28.05 12.70
C LEU A 20 -29.40 -26.79 13.56
N GLN A 21 -28.43 -25.87 13.53
CA GLN A 21 -28.49 -24.63 14.34
C GLN A 21 -28.80 -24.88 15.84
N GLY A 22 -28.32 -26.00 16.38
CA GLY A 22 -28.52 -26.36 17.80
C GLY A 22 -29.82 -27.11 18.12
N GLU A 23 -30.75 -27.28 17.16
CA GLU A 23 -31.94 -28.11 17.36
C GLU A 23 -31.73 -29.57 16.93
N ARG A 24 -32.22 -30.50 17.77
CA ARG A 24 -32.01 -31.95 17.61
C ARG A 24 -33.09 -32.57 16.72
N LEU A 25 -32.69 -33.15 15.58
CA LEU A 25 -33.61 -33.84 14.66
C LEU A 25 -33.35 -35.36 14.64
N SER A 26 -34.42 -36.12 14.85
CA SER A 26 -34.37 -37.58 15.09
C SER A 26 -34.13 -38.45 13.86
N SER A 27 -34.25 -37.91 12.64
CA SER A 27 -34.00 -38.66 11.41
C SER A 27 -33.69 -37.78 10.20
N LYS A 28 -33.05 -38.38 9.19
CA LYS A 28 -32.65 -37.73 7.93
C LYS A 28 -33.86 -37.27 7.09
N GLU A 29 -34.99 -37.97 7.14
CA GLU A 29 -36.21 -37.56 6.42
C GLU A 29 -36.84 -36.28 6.99
N LYS A 30 -36.73 -36.02 8.31
CA LYS A 30 -37.23 -34.76 8.91
C LYS A 30 -36.37 -33.56 8.50
N VAL A 31 -35.06 -33.75 8.36
CA VAL A 31 -34.15 -32.72 7.82
C VAL A 31 -34.54 -32.37 6.38
N GLN A 32 -34.84 -33.36 5.54
CA GLN A 32 -35.31 -33.12 4.17
C GLN A 32 -36.66 -32.42 4.10
N SER A 33 -37.63 -32.80 4.96
CA SER A 33 -38.94 -32.15 5.03
C SER A 33 -38.82 -30.67 5.44
N TYR A 34 -37.98 -30.39 6.45
CA TYR A 34 -37.71 -29.01 6.91
C TYR A 34 -37.04 -28.15 5.83
N LEU A 35 -35.99 -28.66 5.19
CA LEU A 35 -35.31 -27.95 4.09
C LEU A 35 -36.23 -27.71 2.89
N SER A 36 -37.15 -28.64 2.61
CA SER A 36 -38.14 -28.50 1.53
C SER A 36 -39.29 -27.55 1.87
N SER A 37 -39.46 -27.19 3.15
CA SER A 37 -40.48 -26.25 3.61
C SER A 37 -40.00 -24.79 3.63
N LEU A 38 -38.71 -24.54 3.38
CA LEU A 38 -38.14 -23.20 3.32
C LEU A 38 -38.54 -22.49 2.02
N PRO A 39 -38.85 -21.19 2.05
CA PRO A 39 -39.44 -20.46 0.91
C PRO A 39 -38.42 -20.07 -0.19
N PHE A 40 -37.25 -20.68 -0.25
CA PHE A 40 -36.16 -20.33 -1.20
C PHE A 40 -35.36 -21.57 -1.67
N ASP A 41 -34.81 -21.50 -2.90
CA ASP A 41 -33.97 -22.55 -3.48
C ASP A 41 -32.58 -22.61 -2.81
N LEU A 42 -32.19 -23.78 -2.31
CA LEU A 42 -30.93 -24.00 -1.59
C LEU A 42 -29.81 -24.53 -2.50
N ILE A 43 -28.62 -23.93 -2.41
CA ILE A 43 -27.38 -24.45 -3.02
C ILE A 43 -26.63 -25.24 -1.95
N LYS A 44 -26.38 -26.53 -2.23
CA LYS A 44 -25.59 -27.40 -1.35
C LYS A 44 -24.11 -27.23 -1.66
N ILE A 45 -23.31 -26.80 -0.67
CA ILE A 45 -21.85 -26.81 -0.75
C ILE A 45 -21.36 -27.93 0.18
N VAL A 46 -20.51 -28.81 -0.34
CA VAL A 46 -19.92 -29.91 0.44
C VAL A 46 -18.43 -29.66 0.51
N GLU A 47 -17.94 -29.29 1.69
CA GLU A 47 -16.51 -29.33 1.98
C GLU A 47 -16.11 -30.75 2.39
N GLU A 48 -15.11 -31.31 1.71
CA GLU A 48 -14.82 -32.75 1.74
C GLU A 48 -13.83 -33.16 2.84
N GLN A 49 -13.65 -32.41 3.94
CA GLN A 49 -12.66 -32.79 4.97
C GLN A 49 -13.09 -32.87 6.43
N LYS A 50 -14.28 -32.43 6.84
CA LYS A 50 -14.81 -32.68 8.20
C LYS A 50 -16.33 -32.83 8.10
N THR A 51 -16.95 -33.66 8.93
CA THR A 51 -18.36 -34.12 8.90
C THR A 51 -19.43 -33.02 9.17
N THR A 52 -19.20 -31.82 8.66
CA THR A 52 -20.05 -30.63 8.81
C THR A 52 -20.48 -30.18 7.41
N TYR A 53 -21.78 -29.96 7.21
CA TYR A 53 -22.32 -29.50 5.93
C TYR A 53 -22.74 -28.03 6.03
N HIS A 54 -22.30 -27.23 5.07
CA HIS A 54 -22.65 -25.81 4.93
C HIS A 54 -23.65 -25.64 3.79
N TYR A 55 -24.84 -25.12 4.10
CA TYR A 55 -25.87 -24.85 3.11
C TYR A 55 -26.03 -23.34 2.95
N HIS A 56 -25.96 -22.87 1.70
CA HIS A 56 -26.15 -21.47 1.34
C HIS A 56 -27.43 -21.38 0.50
N SER A 57 -28.41 -20.60 0.93
CA SER A 57 -29.57 -20.28 0.10
C SER A 57 -29.26 -19.08 -0.79
N VAL A 58 -29.32 -19.25 -2.12
CA VAL A 58 -29.28 -18.08 -3.00
C VAL A 58 -30.17 -18.29 -4.22
N SER A 59 -31.13 -17.39 -4.40
CA SER A 59 -31.98 -17.32 -5.59
C SER A 59 -31.32 -16.43 -6.65
N TYR A 60 -31.25 -16.88 -7.91
CA TYR A 60 -30.71 -16.09 -9.02
C TYR A 60 -31.59 -16.16 -10.26
N SER A 61 -31.81 -15.02 -10.90
CA SER A 61 -32.52 -14.91 -12.19
C SER A 61 -31.60 -14.90 -13.43
N SER A 62 -30.26 -14.92 -13.27
CA SER A 62 -29.34 -14.92 -14.42
C SER A 62 -27.93 -15.50 -14.17
N LYS A 63 -27.29 -15.95 -15.27
CA LYS A 63 -25.98 -16.62 -15.36
C LYS A 63 -24.79 -15.76 -14.89
N GLN A 64 -24.95 -14.43 -14.84
CA GLN A 64 -23.90 -13.48 -14.51
C GLN A 64 -23.72 -13.35 -12.98
N ASN A 65 -24.78 -13.62 -12.20
CA ASN A 65 -24.74 -13.57 -10.75
C ASN A 65 -24.14 -14.85 -10.13
N LEU A 66 -24.27 -16.00 -10.80
CA LEU A 66 -23.60 -17.26 -10.43
C LEU A 66 -22.07 -17.14 -10.46
N ARG A 67 -21.50 -16.34 -11.38
CA ARG A 67 -20.05 -16.12 -11.50
C ARG A 67 -19.48 -15.27 -10.36
N LYS A 68 -20.25 -14.31 -9.84
CA LYS A 68 -19.82 -13.46 -8.71
C LYS A 68 -19.88 -14.20 -7.37
N ALA A 69 -20.78 -15.17 -7.22
CA ALA A 69 -20.92 -15.95 -5.99
C ALA A 69 -19.89 -17.09 -5.84
N LEU A 70 -19.25 -17.51 -6.93
CA LEU A 70 -18.27 -18.62 -6.95
C LEU A 70 -16.82 -18.13 -6.92
N SER A 71 -16.58 -16.83 -6.76
CA SER A 71 -15.22 -16.30 -6.62
C SER A 71 -14.84 -16.10 -5.16
N ARG A 72 -13.71 -16.74 -4.81
CA ARG A 72 -12.88 -16.69 -3.60
C ARG A 72 -12.95 -17.88 -2.63
N GLU A 73 -14.07 -18.56 -2.42
CA GLU A 73 -14.13 -19.62 -1.36
C GLU A 73 -14.33 -21.07 -1.84
N SER A 74 -14.53 -21.34 -3.13
CA SER A 74 -14.88 -22.69 -3.61
C SER A 74 -13.76 -23.35 -4.42
N ARG A 75 -12.65 -23.75 -3.77
CA ARG A 75 -11.64 -24.61 -4.41
C ARG A 75 -12.13 -26.06 -4.41
N GLY A 76 -12.29 -26.67 -5.59
CA GLY A 76 -12.62 -28.10 -5.74
C GLY A 76 -14.11 -28.47 -5.62
N ALA A 77 -15.03 -27.50 -5.68
CA ALA A 77 -16.46 -27.72 -5.48
C ALA A 77 -17.18 -28.24 -6.74
N TRP A 78 -18.12 -29.17 -6.54
CA TRP A 78 -19.02 -29.70 -7.58
C TRP A 78 -20.42 -29.11 -7.42
N ILE A 79 -20.99 -28.60 -8.52
CA ILE A 79 -22.36 -28.08 -8.53
C ILE A 79 -23.29 -29.14 -9.12
N GLU A 80 -24.12 -29.70 -8.25
CA GLU A 80 -25.15 -30.69 -8.57
C GLU A 80 -26.51 -29.99 -8.69
N LEU A 81 -27.18 -30.16 -9.82
CA LEU A 81 -28.55 -29.70 -9.98
C LEU A 81 -29.50 -30.85 -9.64
N SER A 82 -30.70 -30.52 -9.16
CA SER A 82 -31.73 -31.47 -8.72
C SER A 82 -31.81 -32.70 -9.66
N GLN A 83 -31.68 -33.91 -9.10
CA GLN A 83 -31.62 -35.23 -9.76
C GLN A 83 -30.22 -35.89 -9.88
N GLY A 84 -29.22 -35.47 -9.11
CA GLY A 84 -28.06 -36.35 -8.82
C GLY A 84 -26.99 -36.43 -9.92
N LYS A 85 -26.82 -35.39 -10.75
CA LYS A 85 -25.78 -35.33 -11.81
C LYS A 85 -25.16 -33.94 -11.90
N ALA A 86 -23.82 -33.87 -11.88
CA ALA A 86 -23.07 -32.62 -11.91
C ALA A 86 -22.95 -32.00 -13.32
N ARG A 87 -22.91 -30.66 -13.39
CA ARG A 87 -22.83 -29.92 -14.66
C ARG A 87 -21.67 -28.92 -14.74
N TYR A 88 -21.07 -28.56 -13.61
CA TYR A 88 -19.99 -27.58 -13.52
C TYR A 88 -18.94 -28.01 -12.47
N PHE A 89 -17.67 -27.79 -12.82
CA PHE A 89 -16.52 -27.93 -11.92
C PHE A 89 -15.79 -26.59 -11.84
N VAL A 90 -15.41 -26.17 -10.64
CA VAL A 90 -14.72 -24.91 -10.40
C VAL A 90 -13.34 -25.18 -9.81
N ASP A 91 -12.31 -24.73 -10.51
CA ASP A 91 -10.92 -24.79 -10.04
C ASP A 91 -10.19 -23.49 -10.37
N LYS A 92 -9.51 -22.93 -9.38
CA LYS A 92 -8.74 -21.66 -9.47
C LYS A 92 -9.45 -20.55 -10.25
N GLY A 93 -10.74 -20.34 -9.98
CA GLY A 93 -11.55 -19.28 -10.60
C GLY A 93 -12.07 -19.58 -12.01
N TRP A 94 -11.79 -20.77 -12.56
CA TRP A 94 -12.30 -21.21 -13.85
C TRP A 94 -13.52 -22.11 -13.69
N ILE A 95 -14.59 -21.81 -14.45
CA ILE A 95 -15.80 -22.63 -14.49
C ILE A 95 -15.75 -23.50 -15.76
N PHE A 96 -15.60 -24.80 -15.57
CA PHE A 96 -15.61 -25.77 -16.65
C PHE A 96 -17.03 -26.32 -16.83
N SER A 97 -17.62 -26.11 -18.01
CA SER A 97 -18.92 -26.66 -18.38
C SER A 97 -18.77 -27.74 -19.44
N SER A 98 -19.29 -28.93 -19.18
CA SER A 98 -19.41 -29.97 -20.22
C SER A 98 -20.74 -29.81 -20.97
N PRO A 99 -20.74 -29.85 -22.33
CA PRO A 99 -21.97 -29.83 -23.10
C PRO A 99 -22.79 -31.13 -22.96
N GLN A 100 -22.19 -32.23 -22.46
CA GLN A 100 -22.87 -33.49 -22.18
C GLN A 100 -22.72 -33.94 -20.72
N LYS A 101 -23.75 -34.61 -20.20
CA LYS A 101 -23.80 -35.12 -18.82
C LYS A 101 -22.84 -36.32 -18.68
N VAL A 102 -21.74 -36.17 -17.96
CA VAL A 102 -20.74 -37.25 -17.71
C VAL A 102 -20.49 -37.44 -16.22
N SER A 103 -20.09 -38.65 -15.82
CA SER A 103 -19.80 -38.99 -14.42
C SER A 103 -18.39 -38.59 -13.98
N LYS A 104 -18.15 -38.43 -12.66
CA LYS A 104 -16.86 -38.04 -12.06
C LYS A 104 -15.70 -38.95 -12.52
N GLN A 105 -15.91 -40.26 -12.52
CA GLN A 105 -14.90 -41.26 -12.94
C GLN A 105 -14.57 -41.16 -14.42
N GLU A 106 -15.56 -40.94 -15.27
CA GLU A 106 -15.37 -40.86 -16.73
C GLU A 106 -14.66 -39.57 -17.16
N TYR A 107 -14.81 -38.49 -16.39
CA TYR A 107 -14.10 -37.23 -16.60
C TYR A 107 -12.63 -37.32 -16.19
N LEU A 108 -12.33 -37.93 -15.03
CA LEU A 108 -10.96 -38.12 -14.54
C LEU A 108 -10.14 -39.05 -15.46
N GLN A 109 -10.74 -40.13 -15.97
CA GLN A 109 -10.09 -40.98 -16.97
C GLN A 109 -9.77 -40.22 -18.28
N LYS A 110 -10.62 -39.28 -18.70
CA LYS A 110 -10.37 -38.44 -19.88
C LYS A 110 -9.29 -37.39 -19.64
N LEU A 111 -9.09 -36.96 -18.39
CA LEU A 111 -8.02 -36.06 -17.97
C LEU A 111 -6.68 -36.78 -17.85
N GLU A 112 -6.64 -37.97 -17.25
CA GLU A 112 -5.43 -38.81 -17.15
C GLU A 112 -4.94 -39.29 -18.52
N ALA A 113 -5.86 -39.66 -19.43
CA ALA A 113 -5.53 -39.99 -20.82
C ALA A 113 -4.95 -38.80 -21.60
N LYS A 114 -5.17 -37.56 -21.14
CA LYS A 114 -4.66 -36.33 -21.73
C LYS A 114 -3.36 -35.85 -21.04
N ALA A 115 -3.23 -36.08 -19.73
CA ALA A 115 -2.04 -35.75 -18.93
C ALA A 115 -0.86 -36.70 -19.21
N GLY A 116 -1.11 -37.97 -19.53
CA GLY A 116 -0.08 -38.95 -19.90
C GLY A 116 0.67 -38.67 -21.21
N LYS A 117 0.41 -37.54 -21.89
CA LYS A 117 1.10 -37.12 -23.12
C LYS A 117 1.90 -35.82 -22.99
N THR A 118 1.95 -35.18 -21.82
CA THR A 118 2.59 -33.87 -21.68
C THR A 118 3.17 -33.67 -20.28
N THR A 119 4.45 -34.00 -20.13
CA THR A 119 5.32 -33.42 -19.10
C THR A 119 6.25 -32.42 -19.79
N GLY A 120 6.09 -31.14 -19.47
CA GLY A 120 6.85 -30.02 -20.06
C GLY A 120 5.93 -28.89 -20.50
N ILE A 121 6.08 -27.70 -19.92
CA ILE A 121 5.11 -26.59 -19.92
C ILE A 121 4.96 -25.92 -21.31
N ALA A 122 3.70 -25.63 -21.64
CA ALA A 122 3.15 -24.68 -22.62
C ALA A 122 3.32 -24.93 -24.14
N LEU A 123 2.14 -25.00 -24.78
CA LEU A 123 1.78 -24.77 -26.18
C LEU A 123 2.13 -25.85 -27.22
N GLY A 124 1.07 -26.42 -27.80
CA GLY A 124 1.11 -27.18 -29.03
C GLY A 124 -0.25 -27.20 -29.73
N LEU A 125 -0.56 -26.12 -30.46
CA LEU A 125 -1.35 -26.23 -31.69
C LEU A 125 -0.99 -25.05 -32.61
N LEU A 126 0.23 -25.09 -33.15
CA LEU A 126 0.56 -24.51 -34.45
C LEU A 126 1.89 -25.10 -34.93
N ALA A 127 1.79 -26.17 -35.72
CA ALA A 127 2.86 -26.60 -36.59
C ALA A 127 2.20 -27.06 -37.88
N MET A 128 2.17 -26.18 -38.89
CA MET A 128 2.29 -26.47 -40.34
C MET A 128 2.19 -25.13 -41.11
N ALA A 129 3.34 -24.54 -41.48
CA ALA A 129 3.55 -23.82 -42.76
C ALA A 129 4.98 -23.20 -42.80
N PRO A 130 5.74 -23.38 -43.89
CA PRO A 130 7.07 -22.81 -44.06
C PRO A 130 7.04 -21.43 -44.73
N GLY A 131 7.99 -20.57 -44.37
CA GLY A 131 8.41 -19.40 -45.14
C GLY A 131 7.77 -18.08 -44.71
N LEU A 132 8.61 -17.14 -44.26
CA LEU A 132 8.65 -15.75 -44.70
C LEU A 132 9.81 -15.04 -43.99
N SER A 133 10.82 -14.71 -44.79
CA SER A 133 11.95 -13.83 -44.51
C SER A 133 11.54 -12.36 -44.58
N GLU A 134 12.33 -11.51 -43.90
CA GLU A 134 12.37 -10.03 -43.95
C GLU A 134 11.24 -9.25 -43.25
N LEU A 135 11.62 -8.47 -42.22
CA LEU A 135 11.48 -7.01 -42.22
C LEU A 135 12.20 -6.38 -41.03
N SER A 136 13.23 -5.59 -41.33
CA SER A 136 13.94 -4.73 -40.40
C SER A 136 13.31 -3.33 -40.37
N ARG A 137 13.49 -2.63 -39.23
CA ARG A 137 13.73 -1.17 -39.06
C ARG A 137 12.66 -0.32 -38.32
N HIS A 138 13.07 0.14 -37.12
CA HIS A 138 12.79 1.39 -36.37
C HIS A 138 11.35 1.73 -35.91
N ILE A 139 11.15 1.98 -34.59
CA ILE A 139 10.60 3.22 -33.98
C ILE A 139 11.11 3.37 -32.52
N SER A 140 11.64 4.55 -32.18
CA SER A 140 11.87 5.06 -30.81
C SER A 140 10.61 5.76 -30.30
N SER A 141 10.30 5.58 -29.00
CA SER A 141 9.42 6.41 -28.16
C SER A 141 8.03 6.86 -28.69
N ARG A 142 7.04 6.60 -27.84
CA ARG A 142 5.60 6.96 -27.90
C ARG A 142 4.68 6.00 -28.67
N GLU A 143 3.51 5.84 -28.06
CA GLU A 143 2.39 4.97 -28.40
C GLU A 143 2.22 4.73 -29.90
N ALA A 144 2.36 3.47 -30.32
CA ALA A 144 1.88 3.01 -31.61
C ALA A 144 1.31 1.59 -31.45
N ALA A 145 -0.02 1.50 -31.46
CA ALA A 145 -0.71 0.23 -31.70
C ALA A 145 -0.45 -0.17 -33.17
N LEU A 146 0.44 -1.13 -33.41
CA LEU A 146 0.52 -1.79 -34.71
C LEU A 146 -0.70 -2.69 -34.87
N SER A 147 -1.69 -2.27 -35.66
CA SER A 147 -2.76 -3.15 -36.14
C SER A 147 -2.32 -3.81 -37.44
N LEU A 148 -2.02 -5.11 -37.39
CA LEU A 148 -1.79 -5.92 -38.60
C LEU A 148 -3.15 -6.41 -39.12
N THR A 149 -3.66 -5.82 -40.20
CA THR A 149 -4.96 -6.25 -40.78
C THR A 149 -4.76 -7.45 -41.72
N LEU A 150 -5.03 -8.66 -41.25
CA LEU A 150 -5.16 -9.84 -42.11
C LEU A 150 -6.55 -9.85 -42.79
N HIS A 151 -6.56 -9.73 -44.11
CA HIS A 151 -7.78 -9.92 -44.92
C HIS A 151 -8.16 -11.40 -44.97
N LYS A 152 -8.93 -11.84 -43.97
CA LYS A 152 -10.02 -12.84 -44.00
C LYS A 152 -10.11 -13.52 -42.63
N HIS A 153 -11.33 -13.46 -42.06
CA HIS A 153 -11.81 -13.96 -40.76
C HIS A 153 -11.89 -12.90 -39.64
N PRO A 154 -12.98 -12.91 -38.82
CA PRO A 154 -13.33 -11.83 -37.91
C PRO A 154 -12.40 -11.85 -36.68
N ILE A 155 -11.80 -10.70 -36.38
CA ILE A 155 -10.74 -10.56 -35.37
C ILE A 155 -11.36 -10.30 -33.99
N LEU A 156 -11.00 -11.12 -33.01
CA LEU A 156 -10.87 -10.72 -31.61
C LEU A 156 -9.51 -10.02 -31.49
N SER A 157 -9.51 -8.71 -31.25
CA SER A 157 -8.27 -7.97 -30.95
C SER A 157 -7.81 -8.39 -29.56
N ILE A 158 -6.67 -9.06 -29.45
CA ILE A 158 -5.99 -9.27 -28.17
C ILE A 158 -4.93 -8.19 -28.07
N THR A 159 -5.23 -7.14 -27.33
CA THR A 159 -4.24 -6.16 -26.89
C THR A 159 -3.45 -6.81 -25.76
N ALA A 160 -2.18 -7.17 -26.00
CA ALA A 160 -1.29 -7.59 -24.95
C ALA A 160 -0.78 -6.35 -24.20
N TYR A 161 -1.32 -6.10 -23.00
CA TYR A 161 -0.71 -5.16 -22.06
C TYR A 161 0.50 -5.84 -21.43
N SER A 162 1.70 -5.36 -21.73
CA SER A 162 2.86 -5.64 -20.89
C SER A 162 2.71 -4.73 -19.66
N LEU A 163 2.21 -5.30 -18.56
CA LEU A 163 2.29 -4.66 -17.24
C LEU A 163 3.75 -4.75 -16.78
N MET A 164 4.57 -3.79 -17.20
CA MET A 164 5.81 -3.48 -16.47
C MET A 164 5.41 -2.82 -15.16
N HIS A 165 5.16 -3.62 -14.11
CA HIS A 165 5.21 -3.07 -12.77
C HIS A 165 6.70 -2.81 -12.48
N SER A 166 7.10 -1.55 -12.45
CA SER A 166 8.41 -1.16 -11.90
C SER A 166 8.39 -1.56 -10.43
N HIS A 167 9.12 -2.60 -10.05
CA HIS A 167 9.26 -2.95 -8.65
C HIS A 167 10.13 -1.88 -7.99
N ALA A 168 9.88 -1.56 -6.72
CA ALA A 168 10.79 -0.69 -5.97
C ALA A 168 12.13 -1.43 -5.89
N GLN A 169 13.12 -0.96 -6.64
CA GLN A 169 14.47 -1.48 -6.61
C GLN A 169 15.30 -0.51 -5.76
N ALA A 170 15.92 -1.01 -4.70
CA ALA A 170 16.83 -0.21 -3.90
C ALA A 170 17.93 0.39 -4.81
N VAL A 171 18.14 1.70 -4.69
CA VAL A 171 19.24 2.40 -5.36
C VAL A 171 20.39 2.45 -4.38
N GLY A 172 21.30 1.47 -4.47
CA GLY A 172 22.43 1.35 -3.56
C GLY A 172 22.15 0.45 -2.36
N THR A 173 23.08 0.46 -1.41
CA THR A 173 22.97 -0.24 -0.12
C THR A 173 22.47 0.73 0.93
N GLU A 174 21.94 0.20 2.04
CA GLU A 174 21.72 0.98 3.26
C GLU A 174 23.00 1.74 3.65
N PHE A 175 22.82 2.95 4.16
CA PHE A 175 23.91 3.79 4.63
C PHE A 175 23.45 4.66 5.80
N GLN A 176 24.40 5.01 6.66
CA GLN A 176 24.13 5.85 7.82
C GLN A 176 23.98 7.33 7.43
N VAL A 177 22.91 7.97 7.91
CA VAL A 177 22.58 9.35 7.53
C VAL A 177 23.29 10.40 8.40
N ASN A 178 23.39 10.13 9.70
CA ASN A 178 24.08 10.97 10.68
C ASN A 178 25.60 10.75 10.68
N SER A 179 26.32 11.72 11.23
CA SER A 179 27.76 11.72 11.45
C SER A 179 28.10 11.83 12.93
N TYR A 180 27.24 12.48 13.73
CA TYR A 180 27.26 12.38 15.18
C TYR A 180 26.47 11.14 15.63
N THR A 181 27.10 10.30 16.45
CA THR A 181 26.57 8.97 16.83
C THR A 181 26.67 8.71 18.33
N THR A 182 26.79 9.76 19.14
CA THR A 182 26.87 9.60 20.60
C THR A 182 25.46 9.71 21.16
N SER A 183 25.06 8.80 22.04
CA SER A 183 23.68 8.72 22.55
C SER A 183 22.66 8.55 21.42
N ASP A 184 21.42 8.98 21.63
CA ASP A 184 20.29 8.66 20.78
C ASP A 184 20.10 9.67 19.64
N GLN A 185 19.71 9.15 18.47
CA GLN A 185 19.25 9.93 17.31
C GLN A 185 17.95 9.30 16.82
N GLN A 186 16.85 10.05 16.85
CA GLN A 186 15.49 9.51 16.73
C GLN A 186 14.56 10.41 15.90
N ASN A 187 13.34 9.93 15.66
CA ASN A 187 12.24 10.65 14.99
C ASN A 187 12.64 11.31 13.65
N PRO A 188 13.14 10.52 12.67
CA PRO A 188 13.55 11.08 11.40
C PRO A 188 12.34 11.48 10.54
N SER A 189 12.45 12.61 9.84
CA SER A 189 11.52 13.02 8.79
C SER A 189 12.27 13.31 7.49
N ILE A 190 11.66 12.99 6.35
CA ILE A 190 12.31 13.06 5.03
C ILE A 190 11.41 13.71 4.00
N THR A 191 11.99 14.53 3.13
CA THR A 191 11.29 15.04 1.93
C THR A 191 12.17 14.96 0.68
N ALA A 192 11.54 14.65 -0.46
CA ALA A 192 12.18 14.74 -1.77
C ALA A 192 12.19 16.20 -2.24
N LEU A 193 13.29 16.62 -2.87
CA LEU A 193 13.48 17.96 -3.40
C LEU A 193 13.26 18.01 -4.92
N LEU A 194 12.91 19.19 -5.44
CA LEU A 194 12.68 19.40 -6.88
C LEU A 194 13.92 19.18 -7.76
N ASP A 195 15.12 19.22 -7.20
CA ASP A 195 16.36 18.90 -7.91
C ASP A 195 16.67 17.39 -7.97
N GLY A 196 15.75 16.56 -7.46
CA GLY A 196 15.87 15.11 -7.40
C GLY A 196 16.63 14.60 -6.17
N GLY A 197 17.19 15.50 -5.36
CA GLY A 197 17.77 15.16 -4.06
C GLY A 197 16.72 14.97 -2.97
N PHE A 198 17.17 14.87 -1.73
CA PHE A 198 16.31 14.76 -0.55
C PHE A 198 16.97 15.37 0.69
N VAL A 199 16.18 15.72 1.69
CA VAL A 199 16.66 16.15 3.01
C VAL A 199 16.06 15.22 4.05
N ILE A 200 16.90 14.78 4.98
CA ILE A 200 16.47 14.05 6.18
C ILE A 200 16.77 14.95 7.37
N VAL A 201 15.82 15.06 8.28
CA VAL A 201 15.94 15.74 9.57
C VAL A 201 15.67 14.74 10.69
N TRP A 202 16.25 14.93 11.87
CA TRP A 202 16.09 14.03 13.02
C TRP A 202 16.42 14.77 14.33
N GLU A 203 16.01 14.18 15.45
CA GLU A 203 16.41 14.60 16.79
C GLU A 203 17.75 13.98 17.18
N SER A 204 18.61 14.73 17.87
CA SER A 204 19.93 14.27 18.29
C SER A 204 20.24 14.71 19.72
N PHE A 205 20.44 13.73 20.61
CA PHE A 205 20.71 13.99 22.02
C PHE A 205 22.17 14.43 22.27
N GLY A 206 22.34 15.58 22.93
CA GLY A 206 23.64 16.06 23.41
C GLY A 206 24.56 16.66 22.35
N GLN A 207 24.10 16.79 21.11
CA GLN A 207 24.96 17.21 19.99
C GLN A 207 25.29 18.72 20.02
N ASP A 208 24.38 19.55 20.51
CA ASP A 208 24.59 20.99 20.73
C ASP A 208 25.11 21.31 22.14
N GLY A 209 25.20 20.30 22.99
CA GLY A 209 25.67 20.40 24.37
C GLY A 209 24.55 20.47 25.42
N ASP A 210 23.28 20.34 25.02
CA ASP A 210 22.13 20.22 25.93
C ASP A 210 21.37 18.89 25.71
N LEU A 211 20.05 18.85 25.83
CA LEU A 211 19.20 17.67 25.63
C LEU A 211 19.04 17.35 24.12
N GLU A 212 17.83 17.18 23.60
CA GLU A 212 17.61 16.96 22.17
C GLU A 212 17.69 18.25 21.34
N GLY A 213 18.44 18.22 20.24
CA GLY A 213 18.44 19.25 19.20
C GLY A 213 17.99 18.71 17.84
N ILE A 214 17.60 19.58 16.91
CA ILE A 214 17.15 19.20 15.56
C ILE A 214 18.30 19.33 14.56
N TYR A 215 18.60 18.22 13.87
CA TYR A 215 19.70 18.13 12.91
C TYR A 215 19.21 17.62 11.57
N GLY A 216 20.00 17.87 10.53
CA GLY A 216 19.65 17.42 9.19
C GLY A 216 20.84 17.24 8.25
N GLN A 217 20.58 16.49 7.18
CA GLN A 217 21.52 16.27 6.09
C GLN A 217 20.78 16.27 4.75
N ARG A 218 21.31 17.08 3.82
CA ARG A 218 20.85 17.11 2.43
C ARG A 218 21.65 16.13 1.59
N TYR A 219 20.99 15.51 0.62
CA TYR A 219 21.55 14.60 -0.35
C TYR A 219 21.19 15.06 -1.76
N ASP A 220 22.09 14.83 -2.71
CA ASP A 220 21.79 15.03 -4.13
C ASP A 220 20.99 13.85 -4.72
N SER A 221 20.62 13.96 -6.00
CA SER A 221 19.83 12.94 -6.70
C SER A 221 20.52 11.59 -6.88
N THR A 222 21.81 11.50 -6.54
CA THR A 222 22.58 10.26 -6.56
C THR A 222 22.76 9.64 -5.17
N GLY A 223 22.21 10.28 -4.13
CA GLY A 223 22.35 9.86 -2.74
C GLY A 223 23.68 10.27 -2.11
N VAL A 224 24.41 11.23 -2.71
CA VAL A 224 25.65 11.77 -2.13
C VAL A 224 25.31 12.97 -1.23
N LYS A 225 25.93 13.05 -0.04
CA LYS A 225 25.78 14.17 0.89
C LYS A 225 26.11 15.50 0.21
N SER A 226 25.17 16.44 0.26
CA SER A 226 25.32 17.82 -0.20
C SER A 226 25.62 18.70 1.00
N GLY A 227 26.91 19.00 1.22
CA GLY A 227 27.36 19.71 2.43
C GLY A 227 27.56 18.79 3.63
N VAL A 228 27.71 19.39 4.81
CA VAL A 228 27.82 18.68 6.10
C VAL A 228 26.45 18.55 6.76
N GLU A 229 26.38 17.68 7.76
CA GLU A 229 25.29 17.69 8.73
C GLU A 229 25.21 19.06 9.40
N PHE A 230 23.99 19.55 9.60
CA PHE A 230 23.75 20.90 10.12
C PHE A 230 22.66 20.89 11.19
N GLN A 231 22.82 21.76 12.17
CA GLN A 231 21.80 22.05 13.18
C GLN A 231 20.74 22.98 12.58
N ILE A 232 19.47 22.73 12.89
CA ILE A 232 18.33 23.54 12.44
C ILE A 232 17.91 24.54 13.50
N ASN A 233 17.80 24.10 14.77
CA ASN A 233 17.44 24.96 15.89
C ASN A 233 18.59 25.94 16.26
N ASN A 234 18.32 27.23 16.46
CA ASN A 234 19.28 28.16 17.07
C ASN A 234 19.15 28.21 18.59
N TYR A 235 17.94 28.00 19.10
CA TYR A 235 17.69 27.86 20.53
C TYR A 235 18.03 26.42 20.96
N THR A 236 18.91 26.28 21.94
CA THR A 236 19.50 24.98 22.33
C THR A 236 19.26 24.65 23.81
N THR A 237 18.38 25.38 24.49
CA THR A 237 18.10 25.13 25.91
C THR A 237 16.87 24.24 26.00
N ASP A 238 16.92 23.24 26.88
CA ASP A 238 15.91 22.19 26.96
C ASP A 238 15.74 21.45 25.62
N ASP A 239 14.64 20.72 25.48
CA ASP A 239 14.39 19.79 24.38
C ASP A 239 13.91 20.49 23.10
N GLN A 240 14.39 20.04 21.95
CA GLN A 240 13.79 20.29 20.64
C GLN A 240 13.46 18.96 19.97
N LYS A 241 12.18 18.74 19.67
CA LYS A 241 11.63 17.41 19.34
C LYS A 241 10.65 17.43 18.16
N TYR A 242 10.35 16.25 17.64
CA TYR A 242 9.38 15.92 16.60
C TYR A 242 9.49 16.79 15.35
N PRO A 243 10.62 16.73 14.62
CA PRO A 243 10.80 17.53 13.42
C PRO A 243 9.95 16.99 12.26
N SER A 244 9.30 17.90 11.54
CA SER A 244 8.57 17.61 10.31
C SER A 244 9.02 18.54 9.18
N ILE A 245 9.08 18.03 7.95
CA ILE A 245 9.67 18.74 6.80
C ILE A 245 8.80 18.65 5.55
N ALA A 246 8.65 19.77 4.84
CA ALA A 246 8.00 19.85 3.54
C ALA A 246 8.86 20.57 2.50
N SER A 247 9.00 19.99 1.30
CA SER A 247 9.56 20.69 0.14
C SER A 247 8.53 21.65 -0.47
N LEU A 248 9.00 22.83 -0.85
CA LEU A 248 8.16 23.92 -1.38
C LEU A 248 8.25 24.01 -2.91
N ASN A 249 7.22 24.62 -3.52
CA ASN A 249 7.13 24.79 -4.98
C ASN A 249 8.20 25.71 -5.57
N ASP A 250 8.85 26.54 -4.75
CA ASP A 250 9.99 27.37 -5.17
C ASP A 250 11.34 26.60 -5.14
N GLY A 251 11.30 25.31 -4.79
CA GLY A 251 12.45 24.43 -4.65
C GLY A 251 13.11 24.47 -3.28
N GLY A 252 12.70 25.37 -2.38
CA GLY A 252 13.10 25.39 -0.99
C GLY A 252 12.40 24.31 -0.15
N PHE A 253 12.56 24.40 1.16
CA PHE A 253 11.88 23.53 2.13
C PHE A 253 11.67 24.26 3.45
N VAL A 254 10.71 23.80 4.25
CA VAL A 254 10.44 24.29 5.60
C VAL A 254 10.50 23.12 6.56
N ILE A 255 11.14 23.33 7.69
CA ILE A 255 11.21 22.38 8.80
C ILE A 255 10.46 23.02 9.97
N THR A 256 9.63 22.23 10.65
CA THR A 256 8.91 22.61 11.87
C THR A 256 9.25 21.62 12.98
N TRP A 257 9.25 22.05 14.25
CA TRP A 257 9.57 21.21 15.40
C TRP A 257 8.95 21.78 16.68
N GLN A 258 8.89 20.98 17.74
CA GLN A 258 8.58 21.44 19.10
C GLN A 258 9.83 21.99 19.77
N ASN A 259 9.71 23.13 20.43
CA ASN A 259 10.81 23.81 21.08
C ASN A 259 10.47 24.07 22.55
N GLY A 260 11.23 23.47 23.47
CA GLY A 260 11.16 23.78 24.89
C GLY A 260 11.54 25.23 25.14
N ASN A 261 10.77 25.94 25.95
CA ASN A 261 10.91 27.39 26.08
C ASN A 261 11.80 27.88 27.24
N GLY A 262 12.51 27.02 27.97
CA GLY A 262 13.47 27.39 29.04
C GLY A 262 12.86 27.99 30.32
N GLU A 263 11.70 28.61 30.21
CA GLU A 263 11.07 29.38 31.29
C GLU A 263 10.01 28.58 32.04
N THR A 264 9.31 27.67 31.35
CA THR A 264 8.17 26.92 31.91
C THR A 264 8.21 25.42 31.67
N SER A 265 9.26 24.91 31.03
CA SER A 265 9.35 23.53 30.52
C SER A 265 8.21 23.15 29.56
N ALA A 266 7.50 24.15 29.03
CA ALA A 266 6.44 23.97 28.04
C ALA A 266 7.01 24.02 26.62
N PHE A 267 6.34 23.35 25.70
CA PHE A 267 6.66 23.35 24.27
C PHE A 267 5.86 24.38 23.49
N ASP A 268 6.53 25.03 22.54
CA ASP A 268 5.93 25.86 21.49
C ASP A 268 6.33 25.28 20.12
N ILE A 269 5.59 25.60 19.06
CA ILE A 269 5.92 25.13 17.70
C ILE A 269 6.78 26.17 16.99
N PHE A 270 7.92 25.75 16.46
CA PHE A 270 8.86 26.59 15.72
C PHE A 270 9.07 26.08 14.31
N GLY A 271 9.51 26.97 13.41
CA GLY A 271 9.89 26.62 12.07
C GLY A 271 11.05 27.44 11.50
N GLN A 272 11.70 26.87 10.48
CA GLN A 272 12.76 27.50 9.71
C GLN A 272 12.59 27.17 8.23
N ARG A 273 12.64 28.21 7.39
CA ARG A 273 12.61 28.07 5.93
C ARG A 273 14.02 28.08 5.34
N TYR A 274 14.21 27.27 4.32
CA TYR A 274 15.43 27.17 3.54
C TYR A 274 15.14 27.38 2.06
N ALA A 275 16.07 28.03 1.36
CA ALA A 275 16.08 28.13 -0.09
C ALA A 275 16.52 26.80 -0.71
N GLN A 276 16.35 26.66 -2.02
CA GLN A 276 16.68 25.43 -2.76
C GLN A 276 18.12 24.93 -2.56
N ASN A 277 19.07 25.85 -2.39
CA ASN A 277 20.48 25.55 -2.15
C ASN A 277 20.79 25.24 -0.67
N GLY A 278 19.79 25.18 0.20
CA GLY A 278 19.94 24.93 1.64
C GLY A 278 20.38 26.14 2.47
N THR A 279 20.34 27.36 1.92
CA THR A 279 20.59 28.56 2.75
C THR A 279 19.32 29.01 3.47
N LEU A 280 19.45 29.49 4.71
CA LEU A 280 18.34 30.03 5.49
C LEU A 280 17.61 31.17 4.75
N VAL A 281 16.28 31.18 4.86
CA VAL A 281 15.39 32.24 4.37
C VAL A 281 14.69 32.84 5.58
N GLY A 282 15.20 33.98 6.04
CA GLY A 282 14.76 34.59 7.29
C GLY A 282 15.33 33.86 8.52
N ASP A 283 14.93 34.35 9.69
CA ASP A 283 15.25 33.75 10.98
C ASP A 283 14.21 32.67 11.32
N GLU A 284 14.48 31.92 12.39
CA GLU A 284 13.49 31.03 12.97
C GLU A 284 12.27 31.80 13.43
N PHE A 285 11.12 31.18 13.33
CA PHE A 285 9.86 31.79 13.70
C PHE A 285 9.00 30.83 14.51
N GLN A 286 8.35 31.36 15.54
CA GLN A 286 7.31 30.66 16.26
C GLN A 286 6.05 30.59 15.39
N VAL A 287 5.47 29.39 15.31
CA VAL A 287 4.28 29.09 14.50
C VAL A 287 3.02 29.40 15.27
N ASN A 288 2.97 29.00 16.54
CA ASN A 288 1.83 29.20 17.41
C ASN A 288 1.80 30.61 18.03
N SER A 289 0.61 31.05 18.44
CA SER A 289 0.34 32.31 19.13
C SER A 289 -0.30 32.08 20.51
N TYR A 290 -0.96 30.95 20.71
CA TYR A 290 -1.35 30.44 22.02
C TYR A 290 -0.18 29.66 22.64
N THR A 291 0.23 30.04 23.85
CA THR A 291 1.47 29.56 24.51
C THR A 291 1.21 29.07 25.94
N THR A 292 -0.03 28.71 26.27
CA THR A 292 -0.35 28.14 27.59
C THR A 292 -0.27 26.63 27.49
N SER A 293 0.35 25.99 28.47
CA SER A 293 0.67 24.55 28.41
C SER A 293 1.53 24.25 27.17
N ASP A 294 1.58 22.99 26.74
CA ASP A 294 2.38 22.57 25.60
C ASP A 294 1.67 22.82 24.26
N GLN A 295 2.42 22.95 23.18
CA GLN A 295 1.97 22.77 21.80
C GLN A 295 2.86 21.71 21.16
N GLN A 296 2.26 20.65 20.60
CA GLN A 296 2.97 19.40 20.31
C GLN A 296 2.71 18.80 18.92
N ASN A 297 3.54 17.82 18.55
CA ASN A 297 3.45 17.00 17.34
C ASN A 297 3.16 17.78 16.03
N PRO A 298 4.05 18.70 15.62
CA PRO A 298 3.79 19.51 14.45
C PRO A 298 3.93 18.71 13.15
N SER A 299 2.97 18.88 12.26
CA SER A 299 2.97 18.31 10.91
C SER A 299 2.81 19.39 9.85
N ILE A 300 3.58 19.30 8.75
CA ILE A 300 3.66 20.34 7.72
C ILE A 300 3.39 19.79 6.32
N THR A 301 2.69 20.57 5.50
CA THR A 301 2.56 20.30 4.07
C THR A 301 2.70 21.56 3.22
N ALA A 302 3.25 21.41 2.01
CA ALA A 302 3.23 22.45 1.00
C ALA A 302 1.87 22.50 0.28
N LEU A 303 1.46 23.70 -0.11
CA LEU A 303 0.19 23.95 -0.80
C LEU A 303 0.43 24.32 -2.26
N SER A 304 -0.57 24.04 -3.11
CA SER A 304 -0.47 24.27 -4.56
C SER A 304 -0.26 25.74 -4.96
N ASP A 305 -0.64 26.69 -4.11
CA ASP A 305 -0.43 28.13 -4.32
C ASP A 305 0.99 28.59 -3.96
N GLY A 306 1.86 27.64 -3.57
CA GLY A 306 3.23 27.87 -3.14
C GLY A 306 3.37 28.19 -1.66
N GLY A 307 2.27 28.32 -0.92
CA GLY A 307 2.29 28.42 0.54
C GLY A 307 2.50 27.08 1.22
N PHE A 308 2.31 27.06 2.54
CA PHE A 308 2.35 25.84 3.35
C PHE A 308 1.38 25.97 4.53
N ALA A 309 1.03 24.83 5.13
CA ALA A 309 0.22 24.77 6.34
C ALA A 309 0.93 23.87 7.37
N ILE A 310 0.88 24.29 8.63
CA ILE A 310 1.41 23.55 9.77
C ILE A 310 0.22 23.28 10.71
N VAL A 311 0.11 22.07 11.21
CA VAL A 311 -0.86 21.66 12.23
C VAL A 311 -0.13 21.07 13.43
N TRP A 312 -0.75 21.14 14.61
CA TRP A 312 -0.21 20.66 15.88
C TRP A 312 -1.36 20.41 16.86
N ASP A 313 -1.13 19.66 17.92
CA ASP A 313 -2.08 19.55 19.04
C ASP A 313 -1.73 20.54 20.16
N SER A 314 -2.76 21.05 20.83
CA SER A 314 -2.65 22.08 21.86
C SER A 314 -3.61 21.83 23.02
N PRO A 315 -3.12 21.43 24.20
CA PRO A 315 -3.90 21.39 25.43
C PRO A 315 -4.50 22.74 25.83
N ASP A 316 -5.67 22.69 26.47
CA ASP A 316 -6.37 23.81 27.11
C ASP A 316 -6.86 24.94 26.19
N GLN A 317 -6.48 24.96 24.89
CA GLN A 317 -6.76 26.07 23.99
C GLN A 317 -8.26 26.22 23.64
N ASP A 318 -9.01 25.11 23.62
CA ASP A 318 -10.47 25.11 23.47
C ASP A 318 -11.22 24.98 24.82
N GLY A 319 -10.49 24.96 25.93
CA GLY A 319 -11.01 24.78 27.29
C GLY A 319 -11.17 23.32 27.72
N SER A 320 -10.60 22.38 26.97
CA SER A 320 -10.54 20.93 27.22
C SER A 320 -9.09 20.45 27.37
N LEU A 321 -8.83 19.15 27.15
CA LEU A 321 -7.48 18.64 26.95
C LEU A 321 -6.95 19.07 25.56
N ASP A 322 -6.30 18.18 24.82
CA ASP A 322 -5.71 18.50 23.52
C ASP A 322 -6.78 18.78 22.46
N GLY A 323 -6.59 19.85 21.70
CA GLY A 323 -7.31 20.14 20.47
C GLY A 323 -6.34 20.28 19.30
N VAL A 324 -6.80 20.07 18.07
CA VAL A 324 -5.96 20.18 16.87
C VAL A 324 -6.07 21.59 16.30
N TYR A 325 -4.93 22.23 16.05
CA TYR A 325 -4.83 23.59 15.53
C TYR A 325 -3.94 23.65 14.30
N GLY A 326 -4.00 24.78 13.59
CA GLY A 326 -3.10 25.03 12.48
C GLY A 326 -2.88 26.49 12.16
N GLN A 327 -1.84 26.73 11.35
CA GLN A 327 -1.50 28.03 10.79
C GLN A 327 -1.10 27.87 9.31
N ARG A 328 -1.66 28.73 8.46
CA ARG A 328 -1.36 28.78 7.03
C ARG A 328 -0.39 29.91 6.74
N TYR A 329 0.53 29.67 5.81
CA TYR A 329 1.50 30.63 5.31
C TYR A 329 1.39 30.76 3.79
N ASP A 330 1.68 31.95 3.28
CA ASP A 330 1.80 32.16 1.84
C ASP A 330 3.18 31.75 1.31
N SER A 331 3.39 31.88 0.00
CA SER A 331 4.66 31.51 -0.65
C SER A 331 5.86 32.36 -0.26
N SER A 332 5.64 33.50 0.40
CA SER A 332 6.70 34.31 0.99
C SER A 332 7.03 33.91 2.43
N GLY A 333 6.25 33.00 3.03
CA GLY A 333 6.37 32.61 4.43
C GLY A 333 5.65 33.57 5.38
N VAL A 334 4.70 34.37 4.88
CA VAL A 334 3.89 35.26 5.72
C VAL A 334 2.61 34.55 6.13
N GLN A 335 2.21 34.69 7.40
CA GLN A 335 0.98 34.11 7.93
C GLN A 335 -0.26 34.63 7.17
N VAL A 336 -1.14 33.70 6.78
CA VAL A 336 -2.40 33.99 6.09
C VAL A 336 -3.55 33.90 7.07
N GLY A 337 -3.86 35.03 7.71
CA GLY A 337 -4.77 35.11 8.86
C GLY A 337 -4.11 34.52 10.11
N GLY A 338 -4.89 34.41 11.20
CA GLY A 338 -4.41 33.79 12.44
C GLY A 338 -4.61 32.28 12.49
N GLU A 339 -4.19 31.71 13.61
CA GLU A 339 -4.39 30.32 13.97
C GLU A 339 -5.86 29.91 13.87
N PHE A 340 -6.10 28.65 13.60
CA PHE A 340 -7.44 28.09 13.49
C PHE A 340 -7.51 26.71 14.12
N GLN A 341 -8.62 26.43 14.80
CA GLN A 341 -8.93 25.10 15.29
C GLN A 341 -9.39 24.22 14.12
N VAL A 342 -8.92 22.98 14.10
CA VAL A 342 -9.18 21.98 13.07
C VAL A 342 -10.35 21.07 13.45
N ASN A 343 -10.33 20.56 14.68
CA ASN A 343 -11.39 19.71 15.24
C ASN A 343 -12.62 20.52 15.63
N THR A 344 -13.78 19.86 15.62
CA THR A 344 -15.06 20.39 16.09
C THR A 344 -15.58 19.66 17.32
N TYR A 345 -15.20 18.38 17.48
CA TYR A 345 -15.34 17.66 18.73
C TYR A 345 -14.23 18.08 19.69
N ILE A 346 -14.59 18.48 20.91
CA ILE A 346 -13.68 19.11 21.90
C ILE A 346 -13.65 18.37 23.23
N SER A 347 -14.28 17.20 23.35
CA SER A 347 -14.36 16.49 24.64
C SER A 347 -13.18 15.54 24.75
N SER A 348 -12.41 15.60 25.84
CA SER A 348 -11.15 14.82 25.97
C SER A 348 -10.09 15.26 24.96
N GLN A 349 -9.12 14.39 24.65
CA GLN A 349 -7.93 14.65 23.83
C GLN A 349 -8.18 14.44 22.33
N GLN A 350 -7.68 15.38 21.54
CA GLN A 350 -7.56 15.30 20.09
C GLN A 350 -6.11 15.63 19.71
N ASP A 351 -5.35 14.62 19.31
CA ASP A 351 -3.89 14.60 19.27
C ASP A 351 -3.34 13.93 18.00
N ASP A 352 -2.01 13.95 17.86
CA ASP A 352 -1.22 13.36 16.76
C ASP A 352 -1.72 13.70 15.33
N PRO A 353 -1.78 15.00 14.98
CA PRO A 353 -2.30 15.42 13.70
C PRO A 353 -1.32 15.18 12.54
N SER A 354 -1.85 14.70 11.42
CA SER A 354 -1.14 14.52 10.15
C SER A 354 -1.83 15.28 9.02
N ILE A 355 -1.05 15.95 8.16
CA ILE A 355 -1.58 16.83 7.10
C ILE A 355 -0.98 16.50 5.73
N THR A 356 -1.81 16.59 4.67
CA THR A 356 -1.32 16.57 3.29
C THR A 356 -2.07 17.55 2.39
N GLY A 357 -1.33 18.23 1.51
CA GLY A 357 -1.88 19.09 0.46
C GLY A 357 -2.56 18.26 -0.62
N LEU A 358 -3.72 18.74 -1.10
CA LEU A 358 -4.53 18.10 -2.13
C LEU A 358 -4.35 18.78 -3.49
N SER A 359 -4.62 18.03 -4.56
CA SER A 359 -4.40 18.47 -5.94
C SER A 359 -5.30 19.63 -6.41
N ASP A 360 -6.43 19.88 -5.73
CA ASP A 360 -7.27 21.07 -5.94
C ASP A 360 -6.78 22.32 -5.19
N GLY A 361 -5.66 22.18 -4.49
CA GLY A 361 -5.07 23.22 -3.67
C GLY A 361 -5.63 23.31 -2.27
N GLY A 362 -6.58 22.46 -1.90
CA GLY A 362 -6.96 22.21 -0.52
C GLY A 362 -5.91 21.41 0.25
N PHE A 363 -6.29 20.96 1.43
CA PHE A 363 -5.53 20.05 2.27
C PHE A 363 -6.49 19.22 3.13
N VAL A 364 -6.03 18.08 3.61
CA VAL A 364 -6.74 17.27 4.60
C VAL A 364 -5.87 17.13 5.84
N VAL A 365 -6.49 17.25 7.00
CA VAL A 365 -5.89 16.97 8.30
C VAL A 365 -6.59 15.74 8.87
N VAL A 366 -5.83 14.81 9.42
CA VAL A 366 -6.31 13.65 10.18
C VAL A 366 -5.65 13.65 11.55
N TRP A 367 -6.30 13.08 12.56
CA TRP A 367 -5.84 13.09 13.95
C TRP A 367 -6.50 11.95 14.75
N GLU A 368 -5.99 11.71 15.95
CA GLU A 368 -6.56 10.81 16.95
C GLU A 368 -7.60 11.55 17.80
N SER A 369 -8.72 10.91 18.11
CA SER A 369 -9.73 11.51 18.96
C SER A 369 -10.30 10.51 19.97
N PHE A 370 -10.06 10.81 21.24
CA PHE A 370 -10.52 9.98 22.34
C PHE A 370 -12.04 10.07 22.55
N GLY A 371 -12.73 8.93 22.44
CA GLY A 371 -14.13 8.78 22.82
C GLY A 371 -15.15 9.38 21.84
N GLN A 372 -14.70 9.91 20.70
CA GLN A 372 -15.59 10.54 19.73
C GLN A 372 -16.48 9.53 19.00
N ASP A 373 -15.96 8.34 18.71
CA ASP A 373 -16.73 7.25 18.10
C ASP A 373 -17.50 6.38 19.11
N GLY A 374 -17.36 6.71 20.41
CA GLY A 374 -18.01 6.04 21.52
C GLY A 374 -17.19 4.95 22.20
N ASP A 375 -15.92 4.76 21.84
CA ASP A 375 -14.98 3.88 22.54
C ASP A 375 -13.71 4.63 22.97
N ALA A 376 -12.50 4.09 22.76
CA ALA A 376 -11.23 4.72 23.10
C ALA A 376 -10.77 5.67 21.96
N ASP A 377 -9.51 5.61 21.52
CA ASP A 377 -9.03 6.47 20.42
C ASP A 377 -9.52 5.98 19.05
N GLY A 378 -10.07 6.90 18.26
CA GLY A 378 -10.45 6.69 16.87
C GLY A 378 -9.76 7.71 15.95
N ILE A 379 -9.69 7.43 14.65
CA ILE A 379 -9.05 8.32 13.68
C ILE A 379 -10.11 9.19 13.00
N PHE A 380 -9.91 10.51 13.03
CA PHE A 380 -10.82 11.50 12.45
C PHE A 380 -10.10 12.37 11.44
N GLY A 381 -10.87 13.14 10.66
CA GLY A 381 -10.31 14.05 9.68
C GLY A 381 -11.25 15.18 9.27
N GLN A 382 -10.65 16.21 8.68
CA GLN A 382 -11.34 17.37 8.12
C GLN A 382 -10.67 17.81 6.82
N LEU A 383 -11.48 17.98 5.77
CA LEU A 383 -11.02 18.56 4.50
C LEU A 383 -11.17 20.08 4.50
N TYR A 384 -10.18 20.73 3.91
CA TYR A 384 -10.14 22.17 3.65
C TYR A 384 -9.90 22.43 2.17
N GLY A 385 -10.59 23.42 1.62
CA GLY A 385 -10.28 24.00 0.33
C GLY A 385 -9.12 25.00 0.43
N GLN A 386 -8.73 25.56 -0.71
CA GLN A 386 -7.52 26.38 -0.89
C GLN A 386 -7.32 27.52 0.12
N ASN A 387 -8.40 28.13 0.61
CA ASN A 387 -8.38 29.26 1.54
C ASN A 387 -8.91 28.90 2.94
N ARG A 388 -8.63 27.68 3.43
CA ARG A 388 -9.15 27.15 4.71
C ARG A 388 -10.69 27.10 4.77
N THR A 389 -11.35 26.98 3.62
CA THR A 389 -12.80 26.79 3.58
C THR A 389 -13.11 25.34 3.87
N LEU A 390 -13.91 25.05 4.90
CA LEU A 390 -14.31 23.67 5.20
C LEU A 390 -14.98 23.02 3.99
N VAL A 391 -14.59 21.78 3.69
CA VAL A 391 -15.18 20.94 2.65
C VAL A 391 -15.84 19.75 3.34
N GLY A 392 -17.15 19.87 3.55
CA GLY A 392 -17.88 18.91 4.39
C GLY A 392 -17.62 19.11 5.87
N ASP A 393 -18.25 18.26 6.66
CA ASP A 393 -18.06 18.19 8.11
C ASP A 393 -16.86 17.26 8.43
N GLU A 394 -16.42 17.32 9.68
CA GLU A 394 -15.50 16.36 10.27
C GLU A 394 -16.04 14.92 10.08
N PHE A 395 -15.14 13.99 9.78
CA PHE A 395 -15.51 12.61 9.46
C PHE A 395 -14.57 11.61 10.14
N GLN A 396 -15.15 10.47 10.52
CA GLN A 396 -14.41 9.35 11.04
C GLN A 396 -13.73 8.57 9.90
N VAL A 397 -12.46 8.22 10.10
CA VAL A 397 -11.62 7.50 9.13
C VAL A 397 -11.70 5.99 9.31
N ASN A 398 -11.56 5.51 10.55
CA ASN A 398 -11.66 4.09 10.90
C ASN A 398 -13.11 3.61 10.83
N PHE A 399 -13.35 2.40 10.33
CA PHE A 399 -14.68 1.77 10.42
C PHE A 399 -14.83 0.95 11.71
N ARG A 400 -13.73 0.35 12.17
CA ARG A 400 -13.67 -0.39 13.43
C ARG A 400 -13.34 0.57 14.56
N ILE A 401 -14.17 0.52 15.59
CA ILE A 401 -14.16 1.46 16.72
C ILE A 401 -13.79 0.78 18.03
N VAL A 402 -13.30 -0.47 18.00
CA VAL A 402 -13.10 -1.23 19.23
C VAL A 402 -11.66 -1.06 19.66
N ASP A 403 -11.47 -0.59 20.90
CA ASP A 403 -10.14 -0.27 21.46
C ASP A 403 -9.46 0.88 20.69
N ASP A 404 -8.16 1.08 20.89
CA ASP A 404 -7.42 2.21 20.30
C ASP A 404 -7.12 2.05 18.80
N GLN A 405 -7.18 3.17 18.08
CA GLN A 405 -6.66 3.39 16.74
C GLN A 405 -5.79 4.64 16.74
N LYS A 406 -4.52 4.51 16.37
CA LYS A 406 -3.49 5.53 16.64
C LYS A 406 -2.54 5.74 15.45
N ASP A 407 -1.60 6.65 15.62
CA ASP A 407 -0.51 7.04 14.73
C ASP A 407 -0.97 7.30 13.28
N PRO A 408 -1.96 8.19 13.03
CA PRO A 408 -2.48 8.38 11.69
C PRO A 408 -1.46 9.08 10.79
N SER A 409 -1.27 8.53 9.58
CA SER A 409 -0.46 9.15 8.53
C SER A 409 -1.25 9.27 7.23
N VAL A 410 -1.15 10.42 6.55
CA VAL A 410 -1.94 10.72 5.35
C VAL A 410 -1.06 11.13 4.16
N ALA A 411 -1.36 10.58 2.98
CA ALA A 411 -0.72 10.96 1.72
C ALA A 411 -1.74 11.25 0.63
N SER A 412 -1.52 12.33 -0.12
CA SER A 412 -2.26 12.61 -1.34
C SER A 412 -1.82 11.71 -2.50
N LEU A 413 -2.75 11.46 -3.43
CA LEU A 413 -2.54 10.63 -4.61
C LEU A 413 -2.69 11.47 -5.89
N ASN A 414 -2.06 11.01 -6.97
CA ASN A 414 -2.09 11.69 -8.27
C ASN A 414 -3.48 11.75 -8.93
N ASP A 415 -4.43 10.92 -8.49
CA ASP A 415 -5.83 11.00 -8.94
C ASP A 415 -6.65 12.05 -8.19
N GLY A 416 -6.01 12.79 -7.28
CA GLY A 416 -6.59 13.81 -6.43
C GLY A 416 -7.21 13.29 -5.14
N GLY A 417 -7.26 11.97 -4.95
CA GLY A 417 -7.64 11.35 -3.67
C GLY A 417 -6.52 11.39 -2.64
N PHE A 418 -6.74 10.70 -1.54
CA PHE A 418 -5.75 10.52 -0.47
C PHE A 418 -5.94 9.16 0.20
N VAL A 419 -4.93 8.71 0.94
CA VAL A 419 -4.97 7.49 1.75
C VAL A 419 -4.53 7.85 3.16
N VAL A 420 -5.29 7.36 4.13
CA VAL A 420 -4.94 7.44 5.56
C VAL A 420 -4.55 6.04 6.00
N VAL A 421 -3.48 5.91 6.77
CA VAL A 421 -3.05 4.69 7.47
C VAL A 421 -2.93 4.96 8.96
N TRP A 422 -3.09 3.93 9.77
CA TRP A 422 -3.07 4.00 11.23
C TRP A 422 -2.76 2.60 11.80
N ASP A 423 -2.31 2.51 13.05
CA ASP A 423 -2.25 1.24 13.77
C ASP A 423 -3.51 1.04 14.63
N SER A 424 -3.82 -0.21 14.91
CA SER A 424 -5.04 -0.60 15.64
C SER A 424 -4.66 -1.66 16.66
N ASP A 425 -5.05 -1.42 17.91
CA ASP A 425 -4.88 -2.35 19.03
C ASP A 425 -6.13 -3.21 19.29
N ALA A 426 -7.14 -3.09 18.43
CA ALA A 426 -8.36 -3.88 18.47
C ALA A 426 -8.09 -5.39 18.68
N PRO A 427 -8.57 -6.02 19.78
CA PRO A 427 -8.16 -7.39 20.17
C PRO A 427 -8.42 -8.49 19.13
N LEU A 428 -9.39 -8.28 18.23
CA LEU A 428 -9.76 -9.24 17.19
C LEU A 428 -9.15 -8.90 15.83
N THR A 429 -8.68 -7.67 15.65
CA THR A 429 -8.08 -7.18 14.41
C THR A 429 -6.94 -6.21 14.69
N PRO A 430 -5.88 -6.66 15.38
CA PRO A 430 -4.69 -5.84 15.57
C PRO A 430 -3.95 -5.65 14.25
N GLY A 431 -3.20 -4.56 14.13
CA GLY A 431 -2.26 -4.34 13.03
C GLY A 431 -2.34 -2.95 12.43
N ILE A 432 -1.69 -2.78 11.28
CA ILE A 432 -1.69 -1.56 10.48
C ILE A 432 -2.84 -1.62 9.49
N PHE A 433 -3.64 -0.57 9.43
CA PHE A 433 -4.80 -0.43 8.55
C PHE A 433 -4.67 0.79 7.64
N GLY A 434 -5.53 0.84 6.63
CA GLY A 434 -5.66 2.01 5.79
C GLY A 434 -7.03 2.13 5.13
N GLN A 435 -7.37 3.35 4.76
CA GLN A 435 -8.57 3.70 4.03
C GLN A 435 -8.24 4.72 2.94
N ARG A 436 -8.67 4.41 1.71
CA ARG A 436 -8.53 5.30 0.56
C ARG A 436 -9.77 6.19 0.42
N TYR A 437 -9.54 7.43 0.05
CA TYR A 437 -10.56 8.44 -0.21
C TYR A 437 -10.41 8.99 -1.63
N GLY A 438 -11.54 9.42 -2.18
CA GLY A 438 -11.58 10.29 -3.35
C GLY A 438 -11.34 11.74 -2.94
N GLN A 439 -11.18 12.61 -3.92
CA GLN A 439 -10.83 14.02 -3.73
C GLN A 439 -11.71 14.77 -2.71
N ASN A 440 -13.01 14.48 -2.65
CA ASN A 440 -13.94 15.16 -1.75
C ASN A 440 -14.19 14.39 -0.44
N GLY A 441 -13.26 13.54 0.00
CA GLY A 441 -13.43 12.72 1.21
C GLY A 441 -14.43 11.58 1.05
N THR A 442 -14.80 11.22 -0.17
CA THR A 442 -15.67 10.04 -0.41
C THR A 442 -14.85 8.77 -0.23
N VAL A 443 -15.29 7.87 0.66
CA VAL A 443 -14.67 6.55 0.86
C VAL A 443 -14.57 5.78 -0.46
N VAL A 444 -13.36 5.30 -0.79
CA VAL A 444 -13.07 4.47 -1.97
C VAL A 444 -12.67 3.07 -1.51
N GLY A 445 -13.48 2.08 -1.86
CA GLY A 445 -13.25 0.71 -1.43
C GLY A 445 -13.63 0.49 0.03
N ASN A 446 -13.04 -0.54 0.63
CA ASN A 446 -13.19 -0.82 2.06
C ASN A 446 -11.87 -0.52 2.76
N GLU A 447 -11.93 -0.35 4.07
CA GLU A 447 -10.78 -0.44 4.97
C GLU A 447 -10.00 -1.73 4.67
N PHE A 448 -8.68 -1.62 4.62
CA PHE A 448 -7.79 -2.73 4.29
C PHE A 448 -6.66 -2.83 5.32
N GLN A 449 -6.31 -4.06 5.67
CA GLN A 449 -5.17 -4.33 6.54
C GLN A 449 -3.87 -4.34 5.72
N VAL A 450 -2.86 -3.61 6.20
CA VAL A 450 -1.56 -3.43 5.57
C VAL A 450 -0.61 -4.57 5.93
N ASN A 451 -0.41 -4.86 7.21
CA ASN A 451 0.47 -5.93 7.66
C ASN A 451 -0.30 -7.27 7.78
N THR A 452 0.45 -8.37 7.83
CA THR A 452 -0.11 -9.70 8.15
C THR A 452 0.48 -10.28 9.43
N PHE A 453 1.63 -9.76 9.87
CA PHE A 453 2.27 -10.13 11.10
C PHE A 453 1.88 -9.10 12.16
N THR A 454 1.20 -9.57 13.21
CA THR A 454 0.56 -8.73 14.23
C THR A 454 0.86 -9.26 15.62
N ARG A 455 1.98 -9.97 15.78
CA ARG A 455 2.42 -10.53 17.06
C ARG A 455 3.43 -9.57 17.66
N TYR A 456 3.35 -9.34 18.97
CA TYR A 456 4.19 -8.35 19.66
C TYR A 456 3.95 -6.95 19.06
N TYR A 457 5.00 -6.13 19.00
CA TYR A 457 4.89 -4.75 18.56
C TYR A 457 4.72 -4.64 17.04
N TYR A 458 3.79 -3.78 16.65
CA TYR A 458 3.66 -3.17 15.34
C TYR A 458 3.19 -1.72 15.59
N GLY A 459 3.61 -0.77 14.79
CA GLY A 459 3.27 0.65 15.04
C GLY A 459 3.89 1.60 14.02
N ASP A 460 3.69 2.90 14.27
CA ASP A 460 4.32 4.01 13.56
C ASP A 460 4.21 3.93 12.01
N PRO A 461 3.00 3.75 11.45
CA PRO A 461 2.86 3.63 10.01
C PRO A 461 3.12 4.97 9.32
N SER A 462 4.00 4.97 8.31
CA SER A 462 4.24 6.13 7.45
C SER A 462 3.86 5.82 6.01
N ILE A 463 3.24 6.79 5.33
CA ILE A 463 2.77 6.64 3.95
C ILE A 463 3.30 7.73 3.02
N THR A 464 3.60 7.36 1.78
CA THR A 464 3.88 8.32 0.71
C THR A 464 3.22 7.92 -0.61
N GLY A 465 2.69 8.92 -1.33
CA GLY A 465 2.18 8.76 -2.68
C GLY A 465 3.32 8.65 -3.70
N LEU A 466 3.12 7.85 -4.74
CA LEU A 466 4.11 7.61 -5.79
C LEU A 466 3.73 8.32 -7.10
N SER A 467 4.74 8.66 -7.91
CA SER A 467 4.55 9.29 -9.22
C SER A 467 3.77 8.44 -10.22
N ASP A 468 3.70 7.12 -10.03
CA ASP A 468 2.87 6.23 -10.84
C ASP A 468 1.40 6.15 -10.37
N GLY A 469 1.05 6.95 -9.36
CA GLY A 469 -0.28 7.03 -8.75
C GLY A 469 -0.51 6.01 -7.64
N GLY A 470 0.41 5.07 -7.42
CA GLY A 470 0.38 4.16 -6.26
C GLY A 470 0.83 4.83 -4.98
N PHE A 471 1.07 4.03 -3.94
CA PHE A 471 1.60 4.49 -2.65
C PHE A 471 2.42 3.39 -1.98
N VAL A 472 3.27 3.77 -1.03
CA VAL A 472 4.00 2.84 -0.15
C VAL A 472 3.63 3.16 1.28
N VAL A 473 3.36 2.11 2.06
CA VAL A 473 3.22 2.18 3.51
C VAL A 473 4.42 1.47 4.12
N VAL A 474 5.08 2.10 5.07
CA VAL A 474 6.12 1.50 5.91
C VAL A 474 5.65 1.50 7.36
N TRP A 475 6.13 0.56 8.18
CA TRP A 475 5.77 0.43 9.59
C TRP A 475 6.88 -0.29 10.35
N GLU A 476 6.89 -0.13 11.68
CA GLU A 476 7.74 -0.89 12.57
C GLU A 476 7.08 -2.22 12.94
N SER A 477 7.86 -3.30 13.04
CA SER A 477 7.36 -4.57 13.58
C SER A 477 8.47 -5.33 14.29
N ASP A 478 8.14 -5.94 15.42
CA ASP A 478 9.05 -6.83 16.17
C ASP A 478 8.86 -8.29 15.75
N ASP A 479 9.93 -9.07 15.67
CA ASP A 479 9.91 -10.52 15.36
C ASP A 479 9.32 -10.92 13.99
N GLN A 480 8.98 -9.97 13.11
CA GLN A 480 8.33 -10.27 11.82
C GLN A 480 9.24 -11.06 10.86
N ASP A 481 10.56 -10.84 10.91
CA ASP A 481 11.59 -11.54 10.13
C ASP A 481 12.49 -12.44 10.98
N GLU A 482 12.00 -12.85 12.16
CA GLU A 482 12.73 -13.66 13.16
C GLU A 482 13.88 -12.94 13.87
N ASP A 483 14.01 -11.62 13.67
CA ASP A 483 14.90 -10.72 14.41
C ASP A 483 14.07 -9.70 15.23
N ASN A 484 14.72 -8.89 16.06
CA ASN A 484 14.04 -7.83 16.83
C ASN A 484 13.40 -6.78 15.90
N LEU A 485 12.76 -5.77 16.49
CA LEU A 485 12.24 -4.56 15.84
C LEU A 485 12.97 -4.14 14.54
N GLY A 486 12.21 -4.07 13.45
CA GLY A 486 12.68 -3.66 12.13
C GLY A 486 11.64 -2.88 11.33
N ILE A 487 12.07 -2.30 10.22
CA ILE A 487 11.22 -1.51 9.31
C ILE A 487 10.74 -2.38 8.16
N PHE A 488 9.42 -2.44 7.97
CA PHE A 488 8.77 -3.20 6.92
C PHE A 488 8.00 -2.26 5.99
N GLY A 489 7.70 -2.73 4.79
CA GLY A 489 6.98 -1.92 3.82
C GLY A 489 6.15 -2.73 2.84
N LYS A 490 5.08 -2.12 2.36
CA LYS A 490 4.19 -2.69 1.35
C LYS A 490 3.81 -1.61 0.35
N ARG A 491 3.96 -1.95 -0.92
CA ARG A 491 3.60 -1.08 -2.04
C ARG A 491 2.21 -1.41 -2.56
N TYR A 492 1.50 -0.38 -2.99
CA TYR A 492 0.16 -0.48 -3.55
C TYR A 492 0.12 0.19 -4.92
N ASP A 493 -0.72 -0.34 -5.80
CA ASP A 493 -1.06 0.31 -7.07
C ASP A 493 -2.01 1.50 -6.85
N ALA A 494 -2.30 2.25 -7.91
CA ALA A 494 -3.17 3.42 -7.83
C ALA A 494 -4.60 3.11 -7.37
N ASN A 495 -5.05 1.84 -7.46
CA ASN A 495 -6.37 1.42 -7.01
C ASN A 495 -6.35 0.90 -5.55
N GLY A 496 -5.19 0.91 -4.88
CA GLY A 496 -5.02 0.36 -3.54
C GLY A 496 -4.89 -1.16 -3.51
N ASN A 497 -4.54 -1.81 -4.62
CA ASN A 497 -4.20 -3.25 -4.58
C ASN A 497 -2.74 -3.41 -4.17
N PRO A 498 -2.42 -4.33 -3.23
CA PRO A 498 -1.04 -4.60 -2.86
C PRO A 498 -0.27 -5.18 -4.05
N ILE A 499 0.92 -4.63 -4.29
CA ILE A 499 1.89 -5.12 -5.25
C ILE A 499 2.88 -5.98 -4.46
N GLU A 500 2.97 -7.27 -4.79
CA GLU A 500 4.00 -8.12 -4.19
C GLU A 500 5.38 -7.56 -4.52
N MET A 501 6.10 -7.13 -3.48
CA MET A 501 7.52 -6.85 -3.59
C MET A 501 8.21 -8.22 -3.64
N LEU A 502 8.63 -8.63 -4.85
CA LEU A 502 9.59 -9.72 -4.95
C LEU A 502 10.87 -9.23 -4.28
N ASN A 503 11.08 -9.60 -3.02
CA ASN A 503 12.39 -9.47 -2.38
C ASN A 503 13.40 -10.07 -3.36
N SER A 504 14.39 -9.27 -3.75
CA SER A 504 15.56 -9.78 -4.45
C SER A 504 16.14 -10.86 -3.55
N ALA A 505 15.80 -12.11 -3.84
CA ALA A 505 16.40 -13.23 -3.19
C ALA A 505 17.91 -13.01 -3.28
N HIS A 506 18.57 -13.07 -2.13
CA HIS A 506 19.97 -13.43 -2.03
C HIS A 506 20.19 -14.65 -2.94
N THR A 507 20.53 -14.40 -4.20
CA THR A 507 21.22 -15.39 -5.01
C THR A 507 22.65 -15.29 -4.49
N SER A 508 22.88 -15.98 -3.37
CA SER A 508 24.21 -16.48 -3.10
C SER A 508 24.60 -17.28 -4.32
N MET A 509 25.44 -16.67 -5.16
CA MET A 509 26.16 -17.38 -6.20
C MET A 509 27.21 -18.22 -5.46
N SER A 510 26.75 -19.27 -4.78
CA SER A 510 27.62 -20.24 -4.14
C SER A 510 28.35 -20.97 -5.24
N SER A 511 29.63 -20.63 -5.37
CA SER A 511 30.69 -21.46 -5.96
C SER A 511 30.33 -22.17 -7.27
N LEU A 512 30.37 -21.44 -8.39
CA LEU A 512 30.88 -22.07 -9.61
C LEU A 512 32.40 -22.16 -9.45
N GLU A 513 32.83 -23.16 -8.69
CA GLU A 513 34.22 -23.60 -8.73
C GLU A 513 34.55 -23.99 -10.17
N SER A 514 35.65 -23.42 -10.64
CA SER A 514 36.28 -23.73 -11.91
C SER A 514 36.53 -25.24 -12.03
N GLY A 515 35.93 -25.85 -13.04
CA GLY A 515 36.36 -27.16 -13.52
C GLY A 515 35.26 -28.20 -13.59
N ASN A 516 34.36 -28.07 -14.55
CA ASN A 516 33.92 -29.24 -15.32
C ASN A 516 33.31 -28.78 -16.65
N SER A 517 33.98 -29.15 -17.73
CA SER A 517 33.52 -29.00 -19.10
C SER A 517 32.19 -29.73 -19.30
N ILE A 518 31.12 -29.02 -19.66
CA ILE A 518 29.91 -29.64 -20.19
C ILE A 518 30.23 -30.05 -21.64
N LYS A 519 30.33 -31.36 -21.88
CA LYS A 519 30.48 -31.91 -23.23
C LYS A 519 29.18 -31.69 -24.00
N GLN A 520 29.30 -31.11 -25.19
CA GLN A 520 28.22 -30.96 -26.17
C GLN A 520 27.78 -32.33 -26.70
N LYS A 521 26.90 -33.00 -25.96
CA LYS A 521 26.08 -34.12 -26.41
C LYS A 521 24.89 -34.11 -25.47
N ASP A 522 23.78 -33.51 -25.93
CA ASP A 522 22.40 -33.85 -25.56
C ASP A 522 21.34 -32.88 -26.15
N PHE A 523 21.72 -31.87 -26.95
CA PHE A 523 20.74 -31.02 -27.66
C PHE A 523 21.19 -30.60 -29.08
N PRO A 524 20.87 -31.36 -30.15
CA PRO A 524 21.29 -31.03 -31.52
C PRO A 524 20.48 -29.93 -32.23
N TRP A 525 19.81 -29.00 -31.52
CA TRP A 525 18.84 -28.07 -32.13
C TRP A 525 18.81 -26.67 -31.52
N LEU A 526 19.72 -26.33 -30.60
CA LEU A 526 19.73 -25.02 -29.95
C LEU A 526 20.93 -24.20 -30.41
N TRP A 527 20.70 -23.30 -31.36
CA TRP A 527 21.58 -22.17 -31.63
C TRP A 527 21.05 -20.98 -30.84
N VAL A 528 21.77 -20.54 -29.81
CA VAL A 528 21.52 -19.25 -29.16
C VAL A 528 22.26 -18.19 -29.96
N THR A 529 21.53 -17.32 -30.65
CA THR A 529 22.08 -16.11 -31.25
C THR A 529 22.04 -15.00 -30.19
N ILE A 530 23.21 -14.60 -29.70
CA ILE A 530 23.37 -13.41 -28.87
C ILE A 530 23.52 -12.22 -29.83
N GLY A 531 22.45 -11.45 -30.00
CA GLY A 531 22.47 -10.20 -30.76
C GLY A 531 22.84 -9.03 -29.86
N VAL A 532 24.13 -8.67 -29.81
CA VAL A 532 24.59 -7.36 -29.33
C VAL A 532 24.65 -6.42 -30.53
N ILE A 533 23.81 -5.38 -30.56
CA ILE A 533 24.00 -4.26 -31.48
C ILE A 533 25.04 -3.34 -30.83
N GLY A 534 26.28 -3.42 -31.31
CA GLY A 534 27.36 -2.53 -30.92
C GLY A 534 28.71 -3.05 -31.40
N GLY A 535 29.04 -2.80 -32.68
CA GLY A 535 30.39 -2.78 -33.27
C GLY A 535 31.39 -3.88 -32.86
N ILE A 536 31.64 -4.82 -33.78
CA ILE A 536 32.81 -5.71 -33.66
C ILE A 536 34.09 -4.87 -33.82
N THR A 537 34.84 -4.76 -32.73
CA THR A 537 36.25 -4.35 -32.76
C THR A 537 37.06 -5.60 -32.42
N CYS A 538 37.89 -6.08 -33.35
CA CYS A 538 38.74 -7.23 -33.08
C CYS A 538 39.87 -6.83 -32.12
N LEU A 539 39.85 -7.35 -30.88
CA LEU A 539 40.99 -7.33 -29.98
C LEU A 539 41.97 -8.43 -30.42
N THR A 540 42.82 -8.08 -31.39
CA THR A 540 44.18 -8.53 -31.70
C THR A 540 44.41 -8.38 -33.21
N GLY A 541 45.48 -7.66 -33.59
CA GLY A 541 45.77 -7.33 -34.99
C GLY A 541 46.03 -8.57 -35.85
N GLY A 542 45.14 -8.86 -36.79
CA GLY A 542 45.29 -9.90 -37.81
C GLY A 542 43.98 -10.14 -38.57
N THR A 543 44.09 -10.34 -39.89
CA THR A 543 42.96 -10.51 -40.83
C THR A 543 42.14 -11.78 -40.59
N CYS A 544 40.80 -11.69 -40.55
CA CYS A 544 39.90 -12.85 -40.56
C CYS A 544 39.85 -13.50 -41.97
N PRO A 545 40.01 -14.83 -42.10
CA PRO A 545 39.71 -15.55 -43.33
C PRO A 545 38.20 -15.78 -43.48
N SER A 546 37.70 -15.51 -44.69
CA SER A 546 36.37 -15.86 -45.19
C SER A 546 36.28 -17.32 -45.63
N GLY A 547 35.17 -18.00 -45.34
CA GLY A 547 34.80 -19.30 -45.92
C GLY A 547 33.98 -20.10 -44.92
N GLU A 548 32.65 -20.06 -45.01
CA GLU A 548 31.80 -21.03 -45.73
C GLU A 548 31.85 -22.46 -45.17
N GLY A 549 30.70 -22.90 -44.66
CA GLY A 549 30.40 -24.26 -44.20
C GLY A 549 29.00 -24.29 -43.61
N ALA A 550 28.00 -24.14 -44.48
CA ALA A 550 26.58 -24.29 -44.17
C ALA A 550 26.21 -25.75 -43.91
#